data_AF-A0A6G8S1G3-F1
#
_entry.id   AF-A0A6G8S1G3-F1
#
_cell.length_a   1.000
_cell.length_b   1.000
_cell.length_c   1.000
_cell.angle_alpha   90.00
_cell.angle_beta   90.00
_cell.angle_gamma   90.00
#
_symmetry.space_group_name_H-M   'P 1'
#
loop_
_entity.id
_entity.type
_entity.pdbx_description
1 polymer ?
#
loop_
_entity_poly.entity_id
_entity_poly.type
_entity_poly.pdbx_seq_one_letter_code
_entity_poly.pdbx_strand_id
1 'polypeptide(L)'
;MAHFAPFFMYVIFTQYKQIKQKKNFLGEVMKFSKLVLCLSLTSLISACGGGDGYYEKQNTTDSGDYSTTTDTNETKFFEDHIHREGSVLFGELDINNSITQKGYIDHALDTFGNGILKLAIDVHSKFNENKTEFIYYEDCHADRDETPASEATDLQEKIIQGCYVIHGEKLKNLLGNKYINWNFNVKAADLANLQPKESLESYIGETSVIIYENQNADKNLNNIVVTGKFGYPYLQSWGLKQTEQIRFVNIPDADGSTGGFNIYNDPTYKEGEFYVIQADSSYSVITNDNPATPNIEPVTLTVGSVPGRITSSFTVNTDGSQILDLPNVSAVTGQRIDNQTPSTNTKSISGSIYLSGPNVLNFLEKASAVSLNYKHNLTLQIDNKSITRTLTNIK
;
A
#
# COMPACT_ATOMS: atom_id res chain seq x y z
N MET A 1 -11.44 -18.40 89.62
CA MET A 1 -12.10 -18.20 88.31
C MET A 1 -11.12 -17.48 87.37
N ALA A 2 -10.08 -18.03 86.76
CA ALA A 2 -9.69 -19.38 86.33
C ALA A 2 -10.60 -20.00 85.26
N HIS A 3 -10.54 -19.46 84.03
CA HIS A 3 -10.44 -20.17 82.74
C HIS A 3 -10.86 -19.26 81.57
N PHE A 4 -9.94 -18.39 81.12
CA PHE A 4 -10.02 -17.72 79.81
C PHE A 4 -8.61 -17.44 79.25
N ALA A 5 -7.67 -18.35 79.49
CA ALA A 5 -6.25 -18.17 79.19
C ALA A 5 -5.66 -18.99 78.01
N PRO A 6 -6.33 -19.96 77.34
CA PRO A 6 -5.69 -20.65 76.21
C PRO A 6 -6.02 -20.07 74.82
N PHE A 7 -7.02 -19.19 74.67
CA PHE A 7 -7.44 -18.70 73.34
C PHE A 7 -6.63 -17.48 72.85
N PHE A 8 -6.16 -16.62 73.77
CA PHE A 8 -5.47 -15.38 73.40
C PHE A 8 -4.02 -15.61 72.94
N MET A 9 -3.32 -16.63 73.47
CA MET A 9 -1.98 -16.99 73.01
C MET A 9 -1.99 -17.64 71.62
N TYR A 10 -3.04 -18.38 71.26
CA TYR A 10 -3.11 -19.04 69.96
C TYR A 10 -3.32 -18.04 68.82
N VAL A 11 -4.15 -17.00 69.04
CA VAL A 11 -4.38 -15.91 68.07
C VAL A 11 -3.14 -15.04 67.88
N ILE A 12 -2.39 -14.75 68.95
CA ILE A 12 -1.14 -13.99 68.85
C ILE A 12 -0.04 -14.80 68.16
N PHE A 13 0.08 -16.11 68.42
CA PHE A 13 1.06 -16.96 67.72
C PHE A 13 0.75 -17.16 66.23
N THR A 14 -0.52 -17.26 65.83
CA THR A 14 -0.91 -17.36 64.41
C THR A 14 -0.73 -16.03 63.67
N GLN A 15 -1.04 -14.89 64.29
CA GLN A 15 -0.76 -13.56 63.73
C GLN A 15 0.75 -13.31 63.59
N TYR A 16 1.57 -13.69 64.58
CA TYR A 16 3.03 -13.52 64.50
C TYR A 16 3.70 -14.43 63.46
N LYS A 17 3.17 -15.65 63.26
CA LYS A 17 3.64 -16.57 62.20
C LYS A 17 3.28 -16.08 60.80
N GLN A 18 2.09 -15.49 60.62
CA GLN A 18 1.70 -14.85 59.36
C GLN A 18 2.48 -13.55 59.08
N ILE A 19 2.81 -12.75 60.09
CA ILE A 19 3.65 -11.54 59.91
C ILE A 19 5.11 -11.90 59.62
N LYS A 20 5.65 -12.97 60.22
CA LYS A 20 7.02 -13.45 59.92
C LYS A 20 7.13 -14.13 58.55
N GLN A 21 6.08 -14.84 58.10
CA GLN A 21 6.00 -15.32 56.71
C GLN A 21 5.83 -14.17 55.71
N LYS A 22 5.04 -13.12 56.02
CA LYS A 22 4.96 -11.92 55.18
C LYS A 22 6.27 -11.14 55.11
N LYS A 23 7.04 -11.02 56.19
CA LYS A 23 8.37 -10.35 56.18
C LYS A 23 9.43 -11.14 55.40
N ASN A 24 9.41 -12.48 55.45
CA ASN A 24 10.31 -13.29 54.64
C ASN A 24 9.89 -13.28 53.15
N PHE A 25 8.58 -13.25 52.86
CA PHE A 25 8.07 -13.08 51.50
C PHE A 25 8.40 -11.69 50.94
N LEU A 26 8.28 -10.61 51.72
CA LEU A 26 8.69 -9.26 51.31
C LEU A 26 10.21 -9.10 51.15
N GLY A 27 11.01 -9.82 51.96
CA GLY A 27 12.48 -9.83 51.85
C GLY A 27 13.02 -10.60 50.64
N GLU A 28 12.32 -11.65 50.19
CA GLU A 28 12.64 -12.37 48.96
C GLU A 28 12.02 -11.72 47.72
N VAL A 29 10.82 -11.14 47.81
CA VAL A 29 10.20 -10.37 46.71
C VAL A 29 11.01 -9.10 46.42
N MET A 30 11.61 -8.44 47.43
CA MET A 30 12.53 -7.30 47.20
C MET A 30 13.92 -7.70 46.66
N LYS A 31 14.30 -8.99 46.72
CA LYS A 31 15.54 -9.50 46.10
C LYS A 31 15.28 -10.02 44.68
N PHE A 32 14.10 -10.61 44.44
CA PHE A 32 13.64 -10.95 43.10
C PHE A 32 13.30 -9.70 42.27
N SER A 33 12.78 -8.64 42.89
CA SER A 33 12.54 -7.36 42.23
C SER A 33 13.79 -6.51 42.04
N LYS A 34 14.97 -6.89 42.57
CA LYS A 34 16.24 -6.20 42.26
C LYS A 34 17.04 -6.94 41.18
N LEU A 35 16.88 -8.25 41.05
CA LEU A 35 17.49 -9.02 39.96
C LEU A 35 16.69 -8.89 38.64
N VAL A 36 15.35 -8.79 38.72
CA VAL A 36 14.50 -8.55 37.54
C VAL A 36 14.52 -7.07 37.10
N LEU A 37 14.79 -6.13 38.03
CA LEU A 37 14.87 -4.70 37.72
C LEU A 37 16.25 -4.28 37.16
N CYS A 38 17.31 -5.06 37.35
CA CYS A 38 18.61 -4.83 36.67
C CYS A 38 18.75 -5.56 35.32
N LEU A 39 17.79 -6.41 34.95
CA LEU A 39 17.68 -7.01 33.61
C LEU A 39 16.53 -6.41 32.76
N SER A 40 15.76 -5.47 33.31
CA SER A 40 14.72 -4.72 32.58
C SER A 40 15.00 -3.22 32.46
N LEU A 41 16.15 -2.74 32.94
CA LEU A 41 16.58 -1.34 32.83
C LEU A 41 17.78 -1.12 31.87
N THR A 42 18.12 -2.13 31.07
CA THR A 42 18.97 -2.00 29.87
C THR A 42 18.19 -2.23 28.58
N SER A 43 16.88 -2.44 28.66
CA SER A 43 15.98 -2.60 27.50
C SER A 43 14.94 -1.47 27.35
N LEU A 44 15.05 -0.40 28.15
CA LEU A 44 14.15 0.77 28.13
C LEU A 44 14.92 2.10 28.25
N ILE A 45 16.00 2.25 27.49
CA ILE A 45 16.49 3.57 27.03
C ILE A 45 16.86 3.44 25.54
N SER A 46 15.83 3.35 24.71
CA SER A 46 15.90 3.67 23.28
C SER A 46 14.53 4.18 22.84
N ALA A 47 14.03 5.17 23.57
CA ALA A 47 12.91 5.99 23.17
C ALA A 47 13.07 7.35 23.86
N CYS A 48 13.28 8.38 23.02
CA CYS A 48 13.46 9.79 23.34
C CYS A 48 14.88 10.23 23.76
N GLY A 49 15.64 10.71 22.75
CA GLY A 49 16.84 11.54 22.93
C GLY A 49 17.95 11.12 21.97
N GLY A 50 18.33 12.00 21.03
CA GLY A 50 19.21 11.70 19.90
C GLY A 50 20.55 11.04 20.26
N GLY A 51 21.03 10.18 19.36
CA GLY A 51 22.33 9.53 19.46
C GLY A 51 22.78 9.05 18.08
N ASP A 52 23.82 9.72 17.58
CA ASP A 52 24.83 9.35 16.60
C ASP A 52 24.43 8.73 15.25
N GLY A 53 24.77 9.46 14.19
CA GLY A 53 24.60 9.06 12.81
C GLY A 53 25.38 7.78 12.47
N TYR A 54 24.92 7.11 11.41
CA TYR A 54 25.40 5.84 10.86
C TYR A 54 26.84 5.86 10.28
N TYR A 55 27.75 6.61 10.90
CA TYR A 55 29.17 6.60 10.58
C TYR A 55 30.00 6.41 11.85
N GLU A 56 30.18 5.16 12.28
CA GLU A 56 31.36 4.80 13.07
C GLU A 56 32.44 4.18 12.18
N LYS A 57 33.59 4.87 12.20
CA LYS A 57 34.84 4.56 11.53
C LYS A 57 35.39 3.20 11.98
N GLN A 58 35.87 2.42 11.02
CA GLN A 58 37.06 1.62 11.25
C GLN A 58 38.23 2.23 10.49
N ASN A 59 39.20 2.75 11.25
CA ASN A 59 40.54 3.06 10.75
C ASN A 59 41.30 1.75 10.57
N THR A 60 41.71 1.45 9.34
CA THR A 60 42.93 0.69 9.06
C THR A 60 43.71 1.44 8.01
N THR A 61 44.89 1.91 8.41
CA THR A 61 45.96 2.43 7.57
C THR A 61 46.33 1.43 6.48
N ASP A 62 46.23 1.84 5.22
CA ASP A 62 47.20 1.45 4.20
C ASP A 62 47.31 2.52 3.12
N SER A 63 48.55 2.68 2.65
CA SER A 63 48.98 3.74 1.73
C SER A 63 48.82 3.24 0.30
N GLY A 64 48.05 3.93 -0.54
CA GLY A 64 47.96 3.55 -1.95
C GLY A 64 46.87 4.25 -2.73
N ASP A 65 47.29 5.24 -3.50
CA ASP A 65 46.84 5.65 -4.82
C ASP A 65 45.38 6.07 -5.09
N TYR A 66 45.25 7.17 -5.82
CA TYR A 66 43.99 7.77 -6.27
C TYR A 66 43.35 6.90 -7.37
N SER A 67 42.12 6.41 -7.15
CA SER A 67 40.98 6.41 -8.11
C SER A 67 39.88 5.41 -7.68
N THR A 68 38.60 5.76 -7.93
CA THR A 68 37.36 4.94 -7.81
C THR A 68 36.67 4.78 -6.44
N THR A 69 36.25 5.87 -5.76
CA THR A 69 35.43 5.78 -4.51
C THR A 69 34.02 6.38 -4.59
N THR A 70 33.60 6.92 -5.74
CA THR A 70 32.24 7.51 -5.90
C THR A 70 31.16 6.48 -6.20
N ASP A 71 31.45 5.42 -6.97
CA ASP A 71 30.44 4.50 -7.52
C ASP A 71 29.82 3.55 -6.48
N THR A 72 30.58 3.18 -5.44
CA THR A 72 30.09 2.29 -4.36
C THR A 72 29.16 3.00 -3.38
N ASN A 73 29.42 4.27 -3.07
CA ASN A 73 28.59 5.05 -2.15
C ASN A 73 27.24 5.42 -2.77
N GLU A 74 27.21 5.79 -4.06
CA GLU A 74 25.96 6.07 -4.78
C GLU A 74 25.12 4.81 -4.96
N THR A 75 25.76 3.67 -5.25
CA THR A 75 25.07 2.39 -5.40
C THR A 75 24.48 1.92 -4.07
N LYS A 76 25.25 1.98 -2.98
CA LYS A 76 24.74 1.64 -1.65
C LYS A 76 23.60 2.57 -1.22
N PHE A 77 23.75 3.87 -1.45
CA PHE A 77 22.67 4.82 -1.18
C PHE A 77 21.40 4.49 -1.95
N PHE A 78 21.51 4.15 -3.23
CA PHE A 78 20.38 3.76 -4.05
C PHE A 78 19.69 2.51 -3.50
N GLU A 79 20.44 1.44 -3.23
CA GLU A 79 19.89 0.18 -2.71
C GLU A 79 19.23 0.38 -1.34
N ASP A 80 19.93 1.02 -0.40
CA ASP A 80 19.40 1.33 0.94
C ASP A 80 18.12 2.18 0.85
N HIS A 81 18.06 3.10 -0.11
CA HIS A 81 16.89 3.94 -0.34
C HIS A 81 15.72 3.14 -0.90
N ILE A 82 15.92 2.34 -1.95
CA ILE A 82 14.83 1.56 -2.55
C ILE A 82 14.33 0.48 -1.57
N HIS A 83 15.21 -0.17 -0.79
CA HIS A 83 14.78 -1.10 0.26
C HIS A 83 13.95 -0.42 1.33
N ARG A 84 14.33 0.79 1.78
CA ARG A 84 13.57 1.52 2.80
C ARG A 84 12.21 1.98 2.28
N GLU A 85 12.15 2.48 1.05
CA GLU A 85 10.92 3.09 0.52
C GLU A 85 9.98 2.08 -0.17
N GLY A 86 10.51 0.94 -0.58
CA GLY A 86 9.86 -0.04 -1.46
C GLY A 86 10.22 -1.48 -1.12
N SER A 87 10.23 -1.85 0.16
CA SER A 87 10.44 -3.23 0.66
C SER A 87 9.55 -4.27 -0.05
N VAL A 88 8.36 -3.84 -0.51
CA VAL A 88 7.43 -4.61 -1.33
C VAL A 88 8.05 -5.14 -2.63
N LEU A 89 8.99 -4.40 -3.23
CA LEU A 89 9.70 -4.79 -4.45
C LEU A 89 10.57 -6.03 -4.24
N PHE A 90 10.96 -6.31 -3.00
CA PHE A 90 11.85 -7.40 -2.67
C PHE A 90 11.11 -8.60 -2.04
N GLY A 91 9.79 -8.47 -1.85
CA GLY A 91 9.00 -9.45 -1.10
C GLY A 91 9.26 -9.43 0.40
N GLU A 92 9.75 -8.30 0.93
CA GLU A 92 10.16 -8.15 2.33
C GLU A 92 9.08 -7.48 3.19
N LEU A 93 8.00 -6.98 2.57
CA LEU A 93 6.89 -6.33 3.27
C LEU A 93 5.84 -7.35 3.72
N ASP A 94 5.29 -7.21 4.92
CA ASP A 94 3.97 -7.80 5.25
C ASP A 94 2.92 -6.69 5.32
N ILE A 95 1.99 -6.71 4.36
CA ILE A 95 0.95 -5.67 4.29
C ILE A 95 0.00 -5.68 5.49
N ASN A 96 -0.14 -6.83 6.17
CA ASN A 96 -1.00 -7.03 7.32
C ASN A 96 -0.26 -6.86 8.65
N ASN A 97 1.07 -6.78 8.62
CA ASN A 97 1.86 -6.48 9.81
C ASN A 97 1.78 -4.98 10.10
N SER A 98 1.00 -4.64 11.12
CA SER A 98 0.88 -3.25 11.58
C SER A 98 2.20 -2.64 12.04
N ILE A 99 3.22 -3.40 12.42
CA ILE A 99 4.48 -2.84 12.94
C ILE A 99 5.41 -2.43 11.79
N THR A 100 5.24 -3.01 10.60
CA THR A 100 6.09 -2.73 9.45
C THR A 100 5.89 -1.30 8.96
N GLN A 101 6.97 -0.51 8.96
CA GLN A 101 6.97 0.82 8.37
C GLN A 101 6.95 0.67 6.86
N LYS A 102 5.98 1.33 6.21
CA LYS A 102 5.85 1.33 4.74
C LYS A 102 6.48 2.59 4.19
N GLY A 103 7.20 2.49 3.08
CA GLY A 103 7.64 3.63 2.30
C GLY A 103 6.60 4.15 1.32
N TYR A 104 6.91 5.24 0.62
CA TYR A 104 5.97 5.76 -0.37
C TYR A 104 5.80 4.81 -1.57
N ILE A 105 6.85 4.06 -1.95
CA ILE A 105 6.75 3.04 -3.00
C ILE A 105 5.89 1.87 -2.53
N ASP A 106 6.04 1.46 -1.26
CA ASP A 106 5.17 0.45 -0.63
C ASP A 106 3.70 0.89 -0.65
N HIS A 107 3.41 2.14 -0.30
CA HIS A 107 2.05 2.68 -0.33
C HIS A 107 1.45 2.73 -1.74
N ALA A 108 2.24 3.13 -2.74
CA ALA A 108 1.83 3.06 -4.13
C ALA A 108 1.49 1.60 -4.48
N LEU A 109 2.45 0.68 -4.42
CA LEU A 109 2.23 -0.67 -4.94
C LEU A 109 1.16 -1.46 -4.16
N ASP A 110 1.00 -1.22 -2.87
CA ASP A 110 -0.11 -1.77 -2.08
C ASP A 110 -1.47 -1.21 -2.56
N THR A 111 -1.56 0.10 -2.85
CA THR A 111 -2.79 0.70 -3.39
C THR A 111 -3.09 0.22 -4.81
N PHE A 112 -2.07 0.05 -5.64
CA PHE A 112 -2.20 -0.54 -6.96
C PHE A 112 -2.75 -1.98 -6.86
N GLY A 113 -2.08 -2.84 -6.09
CA GLY A 113 -2.39 -4.26 -6.01
C GLY A 113 -3.65 -4.59 -5.23
N ASN A 114 -3.76 -4.10 -3.99
CA ASN A 114 -4.86 -4.42 -3.06
C ASN A 114 -5.99 -3.41 -3.07
N GLY A 115 -5.77 -2.24 -3.66
CA GLY A 115 -6.79 -1.25 -3.93
C GLY A 115 -7.43 -1.51 -5.29
N ILE A 116 -6.87 -0.88 -6.32
CA ILE A 116 -7.55 -0.64 -7.59
C ILE A 116 -7.58 -1.88 -8.49
N LEU A 117 -6.45 -2.58 -8.64
CA LEU A 117 -6.38 -3.79 -9.47
C LEU A 117 -7.30 -4.88 -8.90
N LYS A 118 -7.26 -5.11 -7.58
CA LYS A 118 -8.15 -6.09 -6.95
C LYS A 118 -9.62 -5.75 -7.10
N LEU A 119 -9.98 -4.47 -6.95
CA LEU A 119 -11.35 -3.98 -7.16
C LEU A 119 -11.82 -4.27 -8.59
N ALA A 120 -11.01 -3.93 -9.59
CA ALA A 120 -11.35 -4.18 -10.99
C ALA A 120 -11.58 -5.66 -11.29
N ILE A 121 -10.68 -6.53 -10.81
CA ILE A 121 -10.79 -8.00 -10.96
C ILE A 121 -12.05 -8.54 -10.27
N ASP A 122 -12.31 -8.13 -9.02
CA ASP A 122 -13.45 -8.65 -8.26
C ASP A 122 -14.79 -8.20 -8.84
N VAL A 123 -14.89 -6.95 -9.31
CA VAL A 123 -16.11 -6.44 -9.98
C VAL A 123 -16.34 -7.16 -11.31
N HIS A 124 -15.29 -7.38 -12.09
CA HIS A 124 -15.40 -8.13 -13.34
C HIS A 124 -15.82 -9.59 -13.13
N SER A 125 -15.29 -10.24 -12.09
CA SER A 125 -15.74 -11.58 -11.70
C SER A 125 -17.25 -11.60 -11.41
N LYS A 126 -17.75 -10.61 -10.66
CA LYS A 126 -19.19 -10.48 -10.38
C LYS A 126 -20.04 -10.13 -11.60
N PHE A 127 -19.51 -9.32 -12.52
CA PHE A 127 -20.15 -9.04 -13.80
C PHE A 127 -20.38 -10.30 -14.63
N ASN A 128 -19.39 -11.19 -14.67
CA ASN A 128 -19.48 -12.46 -15.39
C ASN A 128 -20.47 -13.43 -14.75
N GLU A 129 -20.72 -13.32 -13.44
CA GLU A 129 -21.75 -14.09 -12.74
C GLU A 129 -23.16 -13.53 -13.00
N ASN A 130 -23.35 -12.20 -12.86
CA ASN A 130 -24.66 -11.55 -13.00
C ASN A 130 -24.56 -10.09 -13.46
N LYS A 131 -24.91 -9.83 -14.72
CA LYS A 131 -24.92 -8.48 -15.31
C LYS A 131 -26.07 -7.58 -14.82
N THR A 132 -27.13 -8.15 -14.23
CA THR A 132 -28.34 -7.38 -13.87
C THR A 132 -28.15 -6.40 -12.71
N GLU A 133 -27.06 -6.57 -11.94
CA GLU A 133 -26.66 -5.65 -10.88
C GLU A 133 -26.06 -4.34 -11.41
N PHE A 134 -25.78 -4.28 -12.72
CA PHE A 134 -25.16 -3.15 -13.39
C PHE A 134 -26.19 -2.35 -14.18
N ILE A 135 -26.00 -1.04 -14.22
CA ILE A 135 -26.79 -0.15 -15.07
C ILE A 135 -26.24 -0.25 -16.49
N TYR A 136 -27.08 -0.65 -17.45
CA TYR A 136 -26.70 -0.64 -18.85
C TYR A 136 -26.95 0.73 -19.47
N TYR A 137 -25.99 1.19 -20.27
CA TYR A 137 -26.10 2.36 -21.10
C TYR A 137 -25.80 1.99 -22.54
N GLU A 138 -26.70 2.36 -23.44
CA GLU A 138 -26.53 2.15 -24.88
C GLU A 138 -25.38 2.98 -25.44
N ASP A 139 -25.19 4.20 -24.94
CA ASP A 139 -24.05 5.07 -25.24
C ASP A 139 -23.31 5.44 -23.95
N CYS A 140 -22.10 4.90 -23.80
CA CYS A 140 -21.25 5.15 -22.63
C CYS A 140 -20.67 6.57 -22.61
N HIS A 141 -20.56 7.21 -23.77
CA HIS A 141 -19.94 8.54 -23.94
C HIS A 141 -20.97 9.65 -24.11
N ALA A 142 -22.26 9.36 -23.91
CA ALA A 142 -23.26 10.40 -23.86
C ALA A 142 -23.01 11.30 -22.65
N ASP A 143 -22.81 12.60 -22.91
CA ASP A 143 -22.91 13.62 -21.85
C ASP A 143 -24.34 13.59 -21.30
N ARG A 144 -24.46 13.43 -19.98
CA ARG A 144 -25.74 13.29 -19.29
C ARG A 144 -26.12 14.51 -18.46
N ASP A 145 -25.20 15.47 -18.32
CA ASP A 145 -25.42 16.72 -17.59
C ASP A 145 -25.66 17.91 -18.52
N GLU A 146 -25.39 17.77 -19.82
CA GLU A 146 -25.74 18.78 -20.82
C GLU A 146 -27.21 18.67 -21.25
N THR A 147 -27.96 19.78 -21.10
CA THR A 147 -29.18 20.03 -21.89
C THR A 147 -28.86 19.79 -23.36
N PRO A 148 -29.71 19.09 -24.13
CA PRO A 148 -29.36 18.67 -25.49
C PRO A 148 -28.94 19.89 -26.31
N ALA A 149 -27.65 19.98 -26.59
CA ALA A 149 -27.12 20.97 -27.50
C ALA A 149 -27.80 20.74 -28.85
N SER A 150 -28.33 21.83 -29.40
CA SER A 150 -29.00 21.85 -30.70
C SER A 150 -28.18 21.13 -31.76
N GLU A 151 -28.82 20.16 -32.41
CA GLU A 151 -28.50 19.51 -33.67
C GLU A 151 -27.06 19.71 -34.19
N ALA A 152 -26.24 18.67 -34.04
CA ALA A 152 -25.02 18.53 -34.81
C ALA A 152 -25.39 18.29 -36.28
N THR A 153 -25.20 19.32 -37.10
CA THR A 153 -25.19 19.19 -38.56
C THR A 153 -23.92 18.49 -39.02
N ASP A 154 -24.09 17.56 -39.97
CA ASP A 154 -23.09 16.86 -40.81
C ASP A 154 -22.33 15.65 -40.23
N LEU A 155 -22.81 14.47 -40.65
CA LEU A 155 -22.05 13.28 -41.12
C LEU A 155 -20.90 12.68 -40.28
N GLN A 156 -20.72 13.05 -39.02
CA GLN A 156 -20.02 12.18 -38.07
C GLN A 156 -21.05 11.29 -37.40
N GLU A 157 -21.23 10.06 -37.90
CA GLU A 157 -21.95 9.03 -37.15
C GLU A 157 -21.29 8.92 -35.78
N LYS A 158 -22.03 9.33 -34.74
CA LYS A 158 -21.59 9.17 -33.36
C LYS A 158 -21.34 7.68 -33.14
N ILE A 159 -20.10 7.30 -32.85
CA ILE A 159 -19.79 5.91 -32.50
C ILE A 159 -20.43 5.64 -31.14
N ILE A 160 -21.52 4.88 -31.14
CA ILE A 160 -22.22 4.46 -29.94
C ILE A 160 -21.54 3.18 -29.43
N GLN A 161 -21.02 3.24 -28.20
CA GLN A 161 -20.51 2.06 -27.50
C GLN A 161 -21.30 1.83 -26.22
N GLY A 162 -21.94 0.67 -26.12
CA GLY A 162 -22.64 0.26 -24.92
C GLY A 162 -21.69 -0.03 -23.76
N CYS A 163 -22.15 0.19 -22.53
CA CYS A 163 -21.40 -0.18 -21.34
C CYS A 163 -22.29 -0.51 -20.14
N TYR A 164 -21.72 -1.26 -19.20
CA TYR A 164 -22.32 -1.59 -17.93
C TYR A 164 -21.59 -0.83 -16.83
N VAL A 165 -22.34 -0.13 -15.99
CA VAL A 165 -21.78 0.74 -14.95
C VAL A 165 -22.32 0.37 -13.59
N ILE A 166 -21.43 0.32 -12.61
CA ILE A 166 -21.77 0.28 -11.19
C ILE A 166 -20.97 1.34 -10.46
N HIS A 167 -21.60 2.03 -9.51
CA HIS A 167 -20.98 3.17 -8.83
C HIS A 167 -21.38 3.22 -7.35
N GLY A 168 -20.50 3.83 -6.55
CA GLY A 168 -20.69 4.13 -5.14
C GLY A 168 -21.01 2.92 -4.28
N GLU A 169 -21.93 3.10 -3.33
CA GLU A 169 -22.24 2.07 -2.34
C GLU A 169 -22.85 0.79 -2.93
N LYS A 170 -23.32 0.81 -4.19
CA LYS A 170 -23.73 -0.43 -4.89
C LYS A 170 -22.57 -1.41 -5.04
N LEU A 171 -21.32 -0.92 -5.14
CA LEU A 171 -20.13 -1.76 -5.15
C LEU A 171 -20.01 -2.62 -3.89
N LYS A 172 -20.35 -2.10 -2.70
CA LYS A 172 -20.32 -2.90 -1.47
C LYS A 172 -21.34 -4.04 -1.50
N ASN A 173 -22.53 -3.76 -2.00
CA ASN A 173 -23.59 -4.76 -2.09
C ASN A 173 -23.19 -5.89 -3.05
N LEU A 174 -22.56 -5.54 -4.18
CA LEU A 174 -22.06 -6.49 -5.17
C LEU A 174 -20.92 -7.37 -4.62
N LEU A 175 -19.96 -6.75 -3.92
CA LEU A 175 -18.71 -7.38 -3.52
C LEU A 175 -18.76 -8.01 -2.11
N GLY A 176 -19.78 -7.68 -1.32
CA GLY A 176 -20.04 -8.24 0.00
C GLY A 176 -19.02 -7.87 1.08
N ASN A 177 -18.90 -8.75 2.08
CA ASN A 177 -18.18 -8.48 3.33
C ASN A 177 -16.71 -8.07 3.16
N LYS A 178 -16.05 -8.47 2.07
CA LYS A 178 -14.64 -8.13 1.82
C LYS A 178 -14.42 -6.62 1.70
N TYR A 179 -15.44 -5.87 1.25
CA TYR A 179 -15.37 -4.43 0.99
C TYR A 179 -16.21 -3.61 1.97
N ILE A 180 -16.70 -4.21 3.07
CA ILE A 180 -17.64 -3.55 3.99
C ILE A 180 -17.07 -2.27 4.63
N ASN A 181 -15.75 -2.26 4.87
CA ASN A 181 -15.03 -1.15 5.50
C ASN A 181 -14.45 -0.16 4.48
N TRP A 182 -14.72 -0.35 3.18
CA TRP A 182 -14.34 0.62 2.16
C TRP A 182 -15.35 1.76 2.16
N ASN A 183 -15.01 2.89 1.55
CA ASN A 183 -15.91 4.00 1.32
C ASN A 183 -15.89 4.34 -0.16
N PHE A 184 -16.94 4.00 -0.91
CA PHE A 184 -16.99 4.27 -2.35
C PHE A 184 -17.67 5.61 -2.67
N ASN A 185 -18.04 6.39 -1.65
CA ASN A 185 -18.60 7.72 -1.77
C ASN A 185 -17.94 8.63 -0.74
N VAL A 186 -16.73 9.08 -1.06
CA VAL A 186 -15.92 9.93 -0.19
C VAL A 186 -16.51 11.33 -0.15
N LYS A 187 -16.85 11.80 1.05
CA LYS A 187 -17.42 13.10 1.32
C LYS A 187 -16.41 14.00 2.00
N ALA A 188 -16.64 15.31 1.96
CA ALA A 188 -15.82 16.30 2.68
C ALA A 188 -15.66 15.97 4.18
N ALA A 189 -16.71 15.41 4.80
CA ALA A 189 -16.68 15.01 6.21
C ALA A 189 -15.64 13.90 6.50
N ASP A 190 -15.38 13.01 5.54
CA ASP A 190 -14.41 11.93 5.69
C ASP A 190 -12.96 12.46 5.73
N LEU A 191 -12.74 13.63 5.12
CA LEU A 191 -11.44 14.32 5.04
C LEU A 191 -11.30 15.46 6.08
N ALA A 192 -12.31 15.65 6.94
CA ALA A 192 -12.43 16.83 7.81
C ALA A 192 -11.28 16.99 8.80
N ASN A 193 -10.54 15.92 9.13
CA ASN A 193 -9.43 15.96 10.08
C ASN A 193 -8.04 15.84 9.44
N LEU A 194 -7.94 15.74 8.11
CA LEU A 194 -6.65 15.71 7.40
C LEU A 194 -6.07 17.12 7.23
N GLN A 195 -4.76 17.25 7.20
CA GLN A 195 -4.04 18.52 6.98
C GLN A 195 -2.89 18.30 5.99
N PRO A 196 -2.48 19.30 5.19
CA PRO A 196 -3.20 20.54 4.92
C PRO A 196 -4.53 20.27 4.18
N LYS A 197 -5.40 21.30 4.11
CA LYS A 197 -6.71 21.20 3.45
C LYS A 197 -6.66 21.34 1.94
N GLU A 198 -5.59 21.94 1.43
CA GLU A 198 -5.38 22.18 0.01
C GLU A 198 -5.40 20.86 -0.78
N SER A 199 -6.07 20.85 -1.94
CA SER A 199 -6.16 19.70 -2.84
C SER A 199 -6.96 18.49 -2.32
N LEU A 200 -7.49 18.52 -1.10
CA LEU A 200 -8.32 17.43 -0.56
C LEU A 200 -9.64 17.27 -1.34
N GLU A 201 -10.13 18.34 -1.97
CA GLU A 201 -11.31 18.29 -2.83
C GLU A 201 -11.17 17.30 -3.98
N SER A 202 -9.94 17.07 -4.46
CA SER A 202 -9.67 16.09 -5.52
C SER A 202 -9.89 14.63 -5.07
N TYR A 203 -10.11 14.38 -3.78
CA TYR A 203 -10.40 13.06 -3.21
C TYR A 203 -11.88 12.88 -2.84
N ILE A 204 -12.71 13.90 -3.05
CA ILE A 204 -14.15 13.85 -2.80
C ILE A 204 -14.85 13.37 -4.07
N GLY A 205 -15.73 12.39 -3.94
CA GLY A 205 -16.48 11.87 -5.07
C GLY A 205 -16.86 10.40 -4.91
N GLU A 206 -17.45 9.88 -5.97
CA GLU A 206 -17.96 8.51 -6.03
C GLU A 206 -17.04 7.64 -6.89
N THR A 207 -16.83 6.39 -6.51
CA THR A 207 -16.16 5.41 -7.37
C THR A 207 -17.11 4.92 -8.44
N SER A 208 -16.64 4.79 -9.67
CA SER A 208 -17.36 4.14 -10.77
C SER A 208 -16.50 3.04 -11.38
N VAL A 209 -17.13 1.89 -11.66
CA VAL A 209 -16.55 0.83 -12.48
C VAL A 209 -17.39 0.67 -13.74
N ILE A 210 -16.74 0.87 -14.87
CA ILE A 210 -17.34 0.85 -16.21
C ILE A 210 -16.79 -0.38 -16.93
N ILE A 211 -17.69 -1.18 -17.49
CA ILE A 211 -17.35 -2.37 -18.26
C ILE A 211 -17.89 -2.17 -19.67
N TYR A 212 -16.99 -1.91 -20.61
CA TYR A 212 -17.36 -1.66 -21.99
C TYR A 212 -17.83 -2.95 -22.68
N GLU A 213 -18.91 -2.81 -23.44
CA GLU A 213 -19.40 -3.88 -24.29
C GLU A 213 -18.45 -4.05 -25.48
N ASN A 214 -18.15 -5.30 -25.79
CA ASN A 214 -17.38 -5.66 -26.97
C ASN A 214 -18.35 -6.19 -28.03
N GLN A 215 -18.29 -5.65 -29.24
CA GLN A 215 -19.15 -6.10 -30.33
C GLN A 215 -18.80 -7.52 -30.79
N ASN A 216 -17.54 -7.95 -30.66
CA ASN A 216 -17.12 -9.25 -31.11
C ASN A 216 -17.20 -10.25 -29.94
N ALA A 217 -18.21 -11.13 -29.99
CA ALA A 217 -18.43 -12.18 -29.01
C ALA A 217 -17.20 -13.12 -28.85
N ASP A 218 -16.42 -13.32 -29.92
CA ASP A 218 -15.22 -14.16 -29.90
C ASP A 218 -14.05 -13.48 -29.18
N LYS A 219 -14.09 -12.15 -29.07
CA LYS A 219 -13.11 -11.33 -28.37
C LYS A 219 -13.71 -10.83 -27.06
N ASN A 220 -14.21 -11.72 -26.19
CA ASN A 220 -14.82 -11.43 -24.87
C ASN A 220 -13.87 -10.71 -23.88
N LEU A 221 -13.26 -9.64 -24.36
CA LEU A 221 -12.34 -8.69 -23.76
C LEU A 221 -13.25 -7.55 -23.32
N ASN A 222 -13.73 -7.61 -22.09
CA ASN A 222 -14.34 -6.46 -21.48
C ASN A 222 -13.23 -5.53 -21.01
N ASN A 223 -13.18 -4.32 -21.59
CA ASN A 223 -12.36 -3.26 -21.02
C ASN A 223 -13.05 -2.78 -19.74
N ILE A 224 -12.36 -2.92 -18.62
CA ILE A 224 -12.83 -2.58 -17.28
C ILE A 224 -12.08 -1.32 -16.87
N VAL A 225 -12.84 -0.29 -16.54
CA VAL A 225 -12.32 1.02 -16.17
C VAL A 225 -12.80 1.36 -14.78
N VAL A 226 -11.85 1.51 -13.85
CA VAL A 226 -12.13 2.05 -12.52
C VAL A 226 -11.81 3.53 -12.54
N THR A 227 -12.70 4.36 -12.03
CA THR A 227 -12.51 5.80 -11.92
C THR A 227 -13.18 6.36 -10.66
N GLY A 228 -12.97 7.64 -10.37
CA GLY A 228 -13.55 8.29 -9.21
C GLY A 228 -12.72 8.10 -7.95
N LYS A 229 -13.38 8.12 -6.78
CA LYS A 229 -12.71 8.21 -5.47
C LYS A 229 -13.19 7.13 -4.50
N PHE A 230 -12.27 6.52 -3.76
CA PHE A 230 -12.61 5.65 -2.63
C PHE A 230 -11.67 5.81 -1.44
N GLY A 231 -12.21 5.49 -0.27
CA GLY A 231 -11.45 5.24 0.95
C GLY A 231 -11.33 3.73 1.20
N TYR A 232 -10.18 3.26 1.68
CA TYR A 232 -10.06 1.87 2.14
C TYR A 232 -9.11 1.74 3.33
N PRO A 233 -9.33 0.75 4.22
CA PRO A 233 -8.52 0.59 5.40
C PRO A 233 -7.12 0.09 5.05
N TYR A 234 -6.12 0.52 5.82
CA TYR A 234 -4.80 -0.09 5.79
C TYR A 234 -4.24 -0.24 7.21
N LEU A 235 -3.23 -1.11 7.33
CA LEU A 235 -2.58 -1.40 8.60
C LEU A 235 -1.15 -0.85 8.60
N GLN A 236 -0.88 0.04 9.54
CA GLN A 236 0.44 0.49 9.96
C GLN A 236 0.33 1.17 11.32
N SER A 237 1.33 1.01 12.18
CA SER A 237 1.26 1.44 13.56
C SER A 237 2.42 2.32 13.97
N TRP A 238 3.58 2.25 13.30
CA TRP A 238 4.78 3.01 13.71
C TRP A 238 5.13 2.85 15.22
N GLY A 239 4.75 1.72 15.83
CA GLY A 239 4.86 1.52 17.29
C GLY A 239 3.83 2.29 18.14
N LEU A 240 2.88 2.97 17.51
CA LEU A 240 1.74 3.67 18.08
C LEU A 240 0.45 2.84 17.96
N LYS A 241 -0.64 3.29 18.60
CA LYS A 241 -1.96 2.69 18.43
C LYS A 241 -2.71 3.35 17.27
N GLN A 242 -2.44 2.90 16.04
CA GLN A 242 -3.15 3.33 14.83
C GLN A 242 -3.91 2.13 14.25
N THR A 243 -5.20 2.00 14.57
CA THR A 243 -5.99 0.80 14.25
C THR A 243 -7.10 1.02 13.21
N GLU A 244 -7.37 2.27 12.84
CA GLU A 244 -8.48 2.66 11.97
C GLU A 244 -8.02 3.59 10.85
N GLN A 245 -6.81 3.36 10.33
CA GLN A 245 -6.28 4.22 9.27
C GLN A 245 -6.97 3.93 7.94
N ILE A 246 -7.26 5.01 7.20
CA ILE A 246 -7.92 4.97 5.90
C ILE A 246 -7.01 5.68 4.90
N ARG A 247 -6.83 5.06 3.73
CA ARG A 247 -6.26 5.72 2.55
C ARG A 247 -7.38 6.26 1.70
N PHE A 248 -7.19 7.47 1.19
CA PHE A 248 -8.09 8.06 0.21
C PHE A 248 -7.42 8.03 -1.15
N VAL A 249 -8.09 7.43 -2.12
CA VAL A 249 -7.59 7.20 -3.47
C VAL A 249 -8.37 8.09 -4.42
N ASN A 250 -7.64 8.79 -5.28
CA ASN A 250 -8.15 9.55 -6.40
C ASN A 250 -7.68 8.88 -7.69
N ILE A 251 -8.64 8.37 -8.47
CA ILE A 251 -8.42 7.91 -9.83
C ILE A 251 -8.99 8.98 -10.77
N PRO A 252 -8.21 9.47 -11.76
CA PRO A 252 -8.71 10.42 -12.74
C PRO A 252 -9.93 9.89 -13.49
N ASP A 253 -10.77 10.82 -13.95
CA ASP A 253 -11.93 10.51 -14.77
C ASP A 253 -11.49 9.86 -16.10
N ALA A 254 -12.31 8.94 -16.60
CA ALA A 254 -12.07 8.30 -17.89
C ALA A 254 -12.80 9.09 -18.98
N ASP A 255 -12.08 9.86 -19.79
CA ASP A 255 -12.68 10.71 -20.85
C ASP A 255 -12.74 10.02 -22.22
N GLY A 256 -12.65 8.68 -22.25
CA GLY A 256 -12.73 7.87 -23.47
C GLY A 256 -11.39 7.71 -24.22
N SER A 257 -10.36 8.48 -23.89
CA SER A 257 -9.02 8.30 -24.48
C SER A 257 -7.87 8.40 -23.47
N THR A 258 -8.10 9.03 -22.32
CA THR A 258 -7.13 9.19 -21.24
C THR A 258 -7.80 9.11 -19.86
N GLY A 259 -7.04 8.70 -18.86
CA GLY A 259 -7.51 8.62 -17.47
C GLY A 259 -8.21 7.30 -17.08
N GLY A 260 -8.57 7.20 -15.80
CA GLY A 260 -9.01 5.93 -15.20
C GLY A 260 -7.88 4.92 -14.98
N PHE A 261 -8.22 3.82 -14.30
CA PHE A 261 -7.42 2.60 -14.26
C PHE A 261 -8.06 1.56 -15.16
N ASN A 262 -7.37 1.20 -16.24
CA ASN A 262 -7.94 0.45 -17.35
C ASN A 262 -7.30 -0.93 -17.45
N ILE A 263 -8.11 -1.99 -17.40
CA ILE A 263 -7.65 -3.37 -17.56
C ILE A 263 -8.59 -4.20 -18.42
N TYR A 264 -8.07 -5.26 -19.04
CA TYR A 264 -8.90 -6.32 -19.61
C TYR A 264 -8.27 -7.69 -19.32
N ASN A 265 -9.11 -8.72 -19.21
CA ASN A 265 -8.66 -10.11 -19.14
C ASN A 265 -8.54 -10.68 -20.56
N ASP A 266 -7.40 -11.26 -20.90
CA ASP A 266 -7.18 -11.95 -22.17
C ASP A 266 -7.66 -13.41 -22.08
N PRO A 267 -8.78 -13.77 -22.74
CA PRO A 267 -9.33 -15.11 -22.70
C PRO A 267 -8.52 -16.12 -23.51
N THR A 268 -7.52 -15.68 -24.29
CA THR A 268 -6.66 -16.58 -25.09
C THR A 268 -5.52 -17.16 -24.26
N TYR A 269 -5.22 -16.58 -23.10
CA TYR A 269 -4.22 -17.11 -22.20
C TYR A 269 -4.69 -18.44 -21.59
N LYS A 270 -3.91 -19.50 -21.82
CA LYS A 270 -4.32 -20.88 -21.47
C LYS A 270 -3.78 -21.34 -20.11
N GLU A 271 -2.83 -20.61 -19.55
CA GLU A 271 -2.08 -21.02 -18.37
C GLU A 271 -2.57 -20.31 -17.10
N GLY A 272 -3.79 -19.79 -17.10
CA GLY A 272 -4.43 -19.15 -15.95
C GLY A 272 -5.23 -17.92 -16.38
N GLU A 273 -5.10 -16.83 -15.64
CA GLU A 273 -5.69 -15.53 -15.99
C GLU A 273 -4.59 -14.53 -16.34
N PHE A 274 -4.80 -13.76 -17.42
CA PHE A 274 -3.87 -12.74 -17.88
C PHE A 274 -4.59 -11.41 -18.02
N TYR A 275 -4.28 -10.48 -17.11
CA TYR A 275 -4.83 -9.15 -17.09
C TYR A 275 -3.85 -8.17 -17.71
N VAL A 276 -4.24 -7.53 -18.81
CA VAL A 276 -3.47 -6.46 -19.43
C VAL A 276 -3.90 -5.13 -18.83
N ILE A 277 -2.92 -4.36 -18.37
CA ILE A 277 -3.10 -3.00 -17.83
C ILE A 277 -2.79 -2.03 -18.96
N GLN A 278 -3.78 -1.22 -19.32
CA GLN A 278 -3.67 -0.29 -20.44
C GLN A 278 -2.90 0.98 -20.06
N ALA A 279 -2.50 1.72 -21.09
CA ALA A 279 -1.76 2.97 -20.97
C ALA A 279 -2.49 4.00 -20.10
N ASP A 280 -1.71 4.91 -19.52
CA ASP A 280 -2.19 6.06 -18.76
C ASP A 280 -3.00 5.73 -17.50
N SER A 281 -2.90 4.48 -17.04
CA SER A 281 -3.43 4.04 -15.76
C SER A 281 -2.68 4.74 -14.63
N SER A 282 -3.36 5.65 -13.96
CA SER A 282 -2.79 6.44 -12.87
C SER A 282 -3.76 6.61 -11.72
N TYR A 283 -3.22 6.82 -10.54
CA TYR A 283 -3.98 7.24 -9.37
C TYR A 283 -3.06 7.97 -8.40
N SER A 284 -3.69 8.71 -7.50
CA SER A 284 -3.03 9.30 -6.34
C SER A 284 -3.67 8.77 -5.07
N VAL A 285 -2.88 8.54 -4.04
CA VAL A 285 -3.33 8.08 -2.73
C VAL A 285 -2.78 9.00 -1.66
N ILE A 286 -3.64 9.43 -0.74
CA ILE A 286 -3.22 10.11 0.48
C ILE A 286 -2.90 9.06 1.53
N THR A 287 -1.70 9.17 2.11
CA THR A 287 -1.35 8.50 3.36
C THR A 287 -1.26 9.50 4.50
N ASN A 288 -1.58 9.03 5.71
CA ASN A 288 -1.54 9.80 6.94
C ASN A 288 -1.06 8.88 8.10
N ASP A 289 -0.07 8.04 7.80
CA ASP A 289 0.56 7.14 8.76
C ASP A 289 1.73 7.80 9.50
N ASN A 290 2.44 8.74 8.86
CA ASN A 290 3.68 9.30 9.37
C ASN A 290 3.45 10.08 10.67
N PRO A 291 3.89 9.58 11.84
CA PRO A 291 3.65 10.24 13.11
C PRO A 291 4.54 11.47 13.33
N ALA A 292 5.54 11.69 12.48
CA ALA A 292 6.46 12.82 12.60
C ALA A 292 5.83 14.15 12.19
N THR A 293 4.68 14.12 11.51
CA THR A 293 4.01 15.30 10.94
C THR A 293 2.50 15.10 10.91
N PRO A 294 1.69 16.16 11.11
CA PRO A 294 0.25 16.08 10.87
C PRO A 294 -0.13 16.16 9.39
N ASN A 295 0.86 16.40 8.51
CA ASN A 295 0.61 16.60 7.09
C ASN A 295 0.37 15.27 6.36
N ILE A 296 -0.57 15.29 5.43
CA ILE A 296 -0.81 14.22 4.47
C ILE A 296 0.38 14.11 3.51
N GLU A 297 0.63 12.87 3.09
CA GLU A 297 1.70 12.52 2.18
C GLU A 297 1.05 11.91 0.93
N PRO A 298 0.77 12.72 -0.12
CA PRO A 298 0.23 12.20 -1.35
C PRO A 298 1.31 11.39 -2.09
N VAL A 299 0.90 10.25 -2.62
CA VAL A 299 1.71 9.39 -3.48
C VAL A 299 0.96 9.14 -4.77
N THR A 300 1.61 9.36 -5.91
CA THR A 300 1.03 9.10 -7.24
C THR A 300 1.80 7.99 -7.93
N LEU A 301 1.07 7.02 -8.49
CA LEU A 301 1.62 6.02 -9.40
C LEU A 301 1.02 6.25 -10.79
N THR A 302 1.89 6.31 -11.80
CA THR A 302 1.48 6.33 -13.20
C THR A 302 2.15 5.20 -13.96
N VAL A 303 1.35 4.23 -14.38
CA VAL A 303 1.79 3.13 -15.25
C VAL A 303 1.58 3.56 -16.69
N GLY A 304 2.69 3.78 -17.40
CA GLY A 304 2.67 3.90 -18.84
C GLY A 304 2.54 2.51 -19.45
N SER A 305 1.69 2.36 -20.45
CA SER A 305 1.76 1.25 -21.39
C SER A 305 1.89 1.84 -22.78
N VAL A 306 2.62 1.19 -23.68
CA VAL A 306 2.65 1.61 -25.08
C VAL A 306 1.92 0.54 -25.87
N PRO A 307 0.70 0.82 -26.39
CA PRO A 307 -0.03 -0.12 -27.23
C PRO A 307 0.85 -0.62 -28.39
N GLY A 308 0.92 -1.93 -28.60
CA GLY A 308 1.77 -2.56 -29.62
C GLY A 308 3.25 -2.74 -29.24
N ARG A 309 3.62 -2.48 -27.98
CA ARG A 309 4.92 -2.84 -27.39
C ARG A 309 4.72 -3.73 -26.16
N ILE A 310 5.72 -3.82 -25.27
CA ILE A 310 5.62 -4.54 -23.99
C ILE A 310 4.49 -3.89 -23.18
N THR A 311 3.44 -4.66 -22.90
CA THR A 311 2.27 -4.22 -22.13
C THR A 311 2.47 -4.47 -20.66
N SER A 312 1.91 -3.59 -19.83
CA SER A 312 1.84 -3.83 -18.39
C SER A 312 0.83 -4.94 -18.13
N SER A 313 1.13 -5.86 -17.22
CA SER A 313 0.28 -7.02 -16.97
C SER A 313 0.36 -7.56 -15.56
N PHE A 314 -0.72 -8.26 -15.19
CA PHE A 314 -0.79 -9.10 -14.02
C PHE A 314 -1.30 -10.49 -14.42
N THR A 315 -0.53 -11.52 -14.10
CA THR A 315 -0.84 -12.91 -14.44
C THR A 315 -1.08 -13.70 -13.16
N VAL A 316 -2.08 -14.57 -13.17
CA VAL A 316 -2.29 -15.62 -12.17
C VAL A 316 -2.24 -16.95 -12.89
N ASN A 317 -1.16 -17.71 -12.68
CA ASN A 317 -0.97 -19.00 -13.32
C ASN A 317 -1.86 -20.08 -12.68
N THR A 318 -2.10 -21.16 -13.43
CA THR A 318 -2.85 -22.35 -12.95
C THR A 318 -2.26 -23.00 -11.71
N ASP A 319 -0.95 -22.89 -11.49
CA ASP A 319 -0.27 -23.39 -10.29
C ASP A 319 -0.39 -22.42 -9.09
N GLY A 320 -1.07 -21.28 -9.27
CA GLY A 320 -1.26 -20.23 -8.28
C GLY A 320 -0.10 -19.24 -8.19
N SER A 321 0.98 -19.43 -8.95
CA SER A 321 2.04 -18.42 -9.05
C SER A 321 1.52 -17.17 -9.76
N GLN A 322 2.05 -16.02 -9.38
CA GLN A 322 1.62 -14.72 -9.89
C GLN A 322 2.80 -13.99 -10.51
N ILE A 323 2.52 -13.17 -11.51
CA ILE A 323 3.50 -12.32 -12.17
C ILE A 323 2.93 -10.91 -12.25
N LEU A 324 3.69 -9.93 -11.77
CA LEU A 324 3.44 -8.52 -12.03
C LEU A 324 4.57 -8.01 -12.94
N ASP A 325 4.22 -7.57 -14.14
CA ASP A 325 5.16 -7.00 -15.10
C ASP A 325 4.69 -5.60 -15.51
N LEU A 326 5.39 -4.59 -14.99
CA LEU A 326 5.18 -3.19 -15.29
C LEU A 326 6.43 -2.66 -16.00
N PRO A 327 6.53 -2.80 -17.34
CA PRO A 327 7.71 -2.45 -18.11
C PRO A 327 7.98 -0.94 -18.17
N ASN A 328 6.96 -0.12 -17.88
CA ASN A 328 7.04 1.34 -17.95
C ASN A 328 6.24 2.01 -16.82
N VAL A 329 6.82 2.05 -15.64
CA VAL A 329 6.41 2.96 -14.55
C VAL A 329 6.99 4.34 -14.86
N SER A 330 6.13 5.24 -15.34
CA SER A 330 6.56 6.59 -15.72
C SER A 330 6.98 7.43 -14.51
N ALA A 331 6.26 7.26 -13.39
CA ALA A 331 6.65 7.81 -12.09
C ALA A 331 5.92 7.10 -10.95
N VAL A 332 6.63 6.89 -9.83
CA VAL A 332 6.07 6.85 -8.48
C VAL A 332 6.60 8.09 -7.78
N THR A 333 5.73 9.09 -7.59
CA THR A 333 6.09 10.31 -6.88
C THR A 333 5.50 10.27 -5.49
N GLY A 334 6.31 10.64 -4.50
CA GLY A 334 5.87 10.75 -3.11
C GLY A 334 6.46 11.98 -2.47
N GLN A 335 5.69 12.59 -1.57
CA GLN A 335 6.21 13.54 -0.61
C GLN A 335 6.25 12.88 0.76
N ARG A 336 7.40 12.33 1.16
CA ARG A 336 7.59 11.89 2.55
C ARG A 336 8.35 12.96 3.31
N ILE A 337 7.77 13.45 4.39
CA ILE A 337 8.41 14.43 5.25
C ILE A 337 9.28 13.65 6.23
N ASP A 338 10.57 13.57 5.87
CA ASP A 338 11.60 12.97 6.72
C ASP A 338 12.21 14.06 7.61
N ASN A 339 12.24 13.85 8.92
CA ASN A 339 13.00 14.71 9.85
C ASN A 339 14.50 14.37 9.88
N GLN A 340 15.02 13.68 8.86
CA GLN A 340 16.42 13.26 8.73
C GLN A 340 17.10 14.06 7.61
N THR A 341 18.40 14.35 7.76
CA THR A 341 19.18 15.10 6.78
C THR A 341 19.96 14.14 5.87
N PRO A 342 19.98 14.34 4.53
CA PRO A 342 19.26 15.38 3.78
C PRO A 342 17.76 15.07 3.65
N SER A 343 16.93 16.06 3.94
CA SER A 343 15.47 15.96 3.83
C SER A 343 15.05 16.25 2.38
N THR A 344 15.17 15.26 1.50
CA THR A 344 14.71 15.41 0.12
C THR A 344 13.27 14.96 0.03
N ASN A 345 12.35 15.79 0.53
CA ASN A 345 10.95 15.36 0.72
C ASN A 345 10.28 14.94 -0.59
N THR A 346 10.68 15.49 -1.74
CA THR A 346 10.18 15.08 -3.07
C THR A 346 11.14 14.09 -3.71
N LYS A 347 10.65 12.87 -3.94
CA LYS A 347 11.39 11.77 -4.57
C LYS A 347 10.54 11.17 -5.68
N SER A 348 11.16 10.77 -6.78
CA SER A 348 10.49 10.08 -7.87
C SER A 348 11.28 8.84 -8.25
N ILE A 349 10.58 7.71 -8.43
CA ILE A 349 11.15 6.56 -9.13
C ILE A 349 10.44 6.34 -10.46
N SER A 350 11.17 5.91 -11.47
CA SER A 350 10.62 5.48 -12.76
C SER A 350 11.37 4.27 -13.28
N GLY A 351 10.87 3.62 -14.35
CA GLY A 351 11.51 2.48 -14.98
C GLY A 351 10.62 1.25 -15.04
N SER A 352 11.14 0.06 -14.72
CA SER A 352 10.39 -1.20 -14.79
C SER A 352 10.33 -1.93 -13.46
N ILE A 353 9.18 -2.54 -13.18
CA ILE A 353 8.95 -3.41 -12.03
C ILE A 353 8.54 -4.78 -12.54
N TYR A 354 9.34 -5.81 -12.21
CA TYR A 354 8.99 -7.21 -12.44
C TYR A 354 9.05 -7.98 -11.13
N LEU A 355 7.96 -8.67 -10.80
CA LEU A 355 7.83 -9.58 -9.66
C LEU A 355 7.21 -10.89 -10.12
N SER A 356 7.73 -12.01 -9.63
CA SER A 356 7.18 -13.34 -9.88
C SER A 356 7.31 -14.23 -8.65
N GLY A 357 6.24 -14.95 -8.34
CA GLY A 357 6.16 -15.88 -7.21
C GLY A 357 4.75 -15.94 -6.63
N PRO A 358 4.55 -16.56 -5.47
CA PRO A 358 3.23 -16.57 -4.84
C PRO A 358 2.89 -15.19 -4.27
N ASN A 359 1.62 -14.79 -4.38
CA ASN A 359 1.06 -13.61 -3.72
C ASN A 359 1.83 -12.30 -3.97
N VAL A 360 2.26 -12.02 -5.22
CA VAL A 360 3.01 -10.79 -5.58
C VAL A 360 2.26 -9.47 -5.33
N LEU A 361 0.96 -9.55 -5.00
CA LEU A 361 0.15 -8.39 -4.57
C LEU A 361 -0.16 -8.38 -3.06
N ASN A 362 -0.02 -9.51 -2.38
CA ASN A 362 -0.40 -9.70 -0.97
C ASN A 362 0.76 -10.35 -0.22
N PHE A 363 1.81 -9.58 0.00
CA PHE A 363 2.97 -10.05 0.73
C PHE A 363 2.57 -10.30 2.18
N LEU A 364 2.50 -11.58 2.55
CA LEU A 364 2.30 -12.04 3.91
C LEU A 364 3.67 -12.42 4.45
N GLU A 365 4.11 -11.86 5.59
CA GLU A 365 5.23 -12.44 6.35
C GLU A 365 4.71 -13.78 6.88
N LYS A 366 4.82 -14.83 6.07
CA LYS A 366 4.98 -16.23 6.46
C LYS A 366 4.97 -17.13 5.24
N ALA A 367 6.08 -17.08 4.51
CA ALA A 367 6.84 -18.29 4.25
C ALA A 367 8.30 -17.88 4.19
N SER A 368 9.02 -18.00 5.31
CA SER A 368 10.44 -17.66 5.49
C SER A 368 11.40 -18.52 4.63
N ALA A 369 10.94 -19.03 3.50
CA ALA A 369 11.66 -19.85 2.54
C ALA A 369 11.32 -19.53 1.06
N VAL A 370 10.35 -18.66 0.77
CA VAL A 370 10.01 -18.31 -0.62
C VAL A 370 10.60 -16.94 -0.96
N SER A 371 11.74 -16.94 -1.63
CA SER A 371 12.26 -15.72 -2.27
C SER A 371 11.42 -15.44 -3.51
N LEU A 372 10.88 -14.23 -3.65
CA LEU A 372 10.32 -13.78 -4.92
C LEU A 372 11.43 -13.66 -5.95
N ASN A 373 11.08 -13.95 -7.19
CA ASN A 373 11.91 -13.59 -8.32
C ASN A 373 11.61 -12.15 -8.70
N TYR A 374 12.62 -11.30 -8.78
CA TYR A 374 12.44 -9.91 -9.17
C TYR A 374 13.52 -9.42 -10.13
N LYS A 375 13.13 -8.46 -10.98
CA LYS A 375 14.04 -7.72 -11.86
C LYS A 375 13.51 -6.33 -12.11
N HIS A 376 14.01 -5.37 -11.34
CA HIS A 376 13.66 -3.97 -11.49
C HIS A 376 14.75 -3.24 -12.25
N ASN A 377 14.37 -2.35 -13.16
CA ASN A 377 15.29 -1.36 -13.71
C ASN A 377 14.74 0.00 -13.32
N LEU A 378 15.28 0.58 -12.25
CA LEU A 378 14.70 1.76 -11.62
C LEU A 378 15.63 2.95 -11.75
N THR A 379 15.04 4.10 -11.98
CA THR A 379 15.68 5.41 -11.99
C THR A 379 15.14 6.22 -10.82
N LEU A 380 16.00 6.53 -9.86
CA LEU A 380 15.69 7.38 -8.71
C LEU A 380 16.09 8.82 -9.02
N GLN A 381 15.14 9.74 -8.91
CA GLN A 381 15.37 11.19 -9.04
C GLN A 381 15.25 11.88 -7.68
N ILE A 382 16.33 12.54 -7.27
CA ILE A 382 16.45 13.30 -6.00
C ILE A 382 17.31 14.54 -6.26
N ASP A 383 16.83 15.73 -5.88
CA ASP A 383 17.58 17.00 -5.97
C ASP A 383 18.24 17.24 -7.35
N ASN A 384 17.49 17.02 -8.43
CA ASN A 384 17.96 17.11 -9.82
C ASN A 384 19.09 16.13 -10.21
N LYS A 385 19.38 15.14 -9.38
CA LYS A 385 20.25 14.00 -9.71
C LYS A 385 19.39 12.79 -10.06
N SER A 386 19.90 11.98 -10.98
CA SER A 386 19.25 10.76 -11.44
C SER A 386 20.21 9.59 -11.33
N ILE A 387 19.80 8.53 -10.65
CA ILE A 387 20.58 7.29 -10.51
C ILE A 387 19.73 6.15 -11.06
N THR A 388 20.25 5.45 -12.07
CA THR A 388 19.58 4.28 -12.66
C THR A 388 20.35 3.01 -12.28
N ARG A 389 19.64 1.99 -11.80
CA ARG A 389 20.22 0.69 -11.46
C ARG A 389 19.25 -0.46 -11.77
N THR A 390 19.83 -1.62 -12.03
CA THR A 390 19.09 -2.88 -12.13
C THR A 390 19.20 -3.63 -10.81
N LEU A 391 18.07 -3.94 -10.18
CA LEU A 391 17.98 -4.78 -8.99
C LEU A 391 17.41 -6.13 -9.41
N THR A 392 18.11 -7.22 -9.12
CA THR A 392 17.70 -8.55 -9.60
C THR A 392 17.92 -9.63 -8.54
N ASN A 393 16.94 -10.52 -8.45
CA ASN A 393 17.04 -11.82 -7.78
C ASN A 393 16.19 -12.76 -8.63
N ILE A 394 16.78 -13.29 -9.70
CA ILE A 394 16.15 -14.34 -10.50
C ILE A 394 17.00 -15.58 -10.25
N LYS A 395 16.40 -16.59 -9.62
CA LYS A 395 17.06 -17.87 -9.36
C LYS A 395 17.11 -18.76 -10.59
#